data_AF-A0A7X8KD47-F1
#
_entry.id   AF-A0A7X8KD47-F1
#
_cell.length_a   1.000
_cell.length_b   1.000
_cell.length_c   1.000
_cell.angle_alpha   90.00
_cell.angle_beta   90.00
_cell.angle_gamma   90.00
#
_symmetry.space_group_name_H-M   'P 1'
#
loop_
_entity.id
_entity.type
_entity.pdbx_description
1 polymer ?
#
loop_
_entity_poly.entity_id
_entity_poly.type
_entity_poly.pdbx_seq_one_letter_code
_entity_poly.pdbx_strand_id
1 'polypeptide(L)'
;MKNIYKIFLLFAMIFLMSFSNVYSQKVNFKRTEKWQTINKVDGVSFYYKVAACTDSLNGLSNEMVLLKLENKKNIAVKVEWNLFKYYNGKCINCDTEKNSENYSFITLQPNSAKEGACFDYGVKNLSFLSKMLNFSSNTSELTDFELKNIAVSAIK
;
A
#
# COMPACT_ATOMS: atom_id res chain seq x y z
N MET A 1 13.44 -22.00 -47.81
CA MET A 1 12.44 -22.31 -46.76
C MET A 1 13.04 -22.57 -45.37
N LYS A 2 14.23 -23.17 -45.21
CA LYS A 2 14.79 -23.48 -43.88
C LYS A 2 15.27 -22.29 -43.01
N ASN A 3 15.44 -21.10 -43.57
CA ASN A 3 15.86 -19.93 -42.79
C ASN A 3 14.69 -19.06 -42.30
N ILE A 4 13.49 -19.23 -42.88
CA ILE A 4 12.30 -18.44 -42.52
C ILE A 4 11.70 -18.93 -41.19
N TYR A 5 11.69 -20.25 -40.94
CA TYR A 5 11.20 -20.80 -39.67
C TYR A 5 12.09 -20.39 -38.47
N LYS A 6 13.39 -20.19 -38.70
CA LYS A 6 14.33 -19.71 -37.66
C LYS A 6 14.05 -18.26 -37.27
N ILE A 7 13.70 -17.42 -38.23
CA ILE A 7 13.31 -16.01 -38.00
C ILE A 7 11.94 -15.94 -37.30
N PHE A 8 10.99 -16.80 -37.69
CA PHE A 8 9.68 -16.90 -37.03
C PHE A 8 9.78 -17.40 -35.58
N LEU A 9 10.67 -18.36 -35.30
CA LEU A 9 10.97 -18.82 -33.94
C LEU A 9 11.63 -17.73 -33.08
N LEU A 10 12.50 -16.90 -33.66
CA LEU A 10 13.13 -15.79 -32.95
C LEU A 10 12.11 -14.71 -32.55
N PHE A 11 11.15 -14.39 -33.43
CA PHE A 11 10.08 -13.44 -33.13
C PHE A 11 9.07 -13.96 -32.10
N ALA A 12 8.75 -15.26 -32.12
CA ALA A 12 7.88 -15.88 -31.13
C ALA A 12 8.50 -15.88 -29.71
N MET A 13 9.83 -15.97 -29.62
CA MET A 13 10.55 -15.98 -28.34
C MET A 13 10.66 -14.58 -27.69
N ILE A 14 10.68 -13.51 -28.50
CA ILE A 14 10.68 -12.11 -28.02
C ILE A 14 9.29 -11.69 -27.51
N PHE A 15 8.21 -12.24 -28.09
CA PHE A 15 6.84 -11.92 -27.68
C PHE A 15 6.48 -12.45 -26.27
N LEU A 16 7.16 -13.51 -25.81
CA LEU A 16 6.94 -14.12 -24.49
C LEU A 16 7.60 -13.37 -23.32
N MET A 17 8.39 -12.31 -23.58
CA MET A 17 9.01 -11.50 -22.52
C MET A 17 8.17 -10.29 -22.10
N SER A 18 6.87 -10.31 -22.38
CA SER A 18 5.91 -9.34 -21.84
C SER A 18 5.64 -9.62 -20.35
N PHE A 19 6.70 -9.64 -19.54
CA PHE A 19 6.60 -9.79 -18.09
C PHE A 19 5.93 -8.53 -17.54
N SER A 20 4.72 -8.69 -17.01
CA SER A 20 4.09 -7.70 -16.16
C SER A 20 5.03 -7.40 -14.99
N ASN A 21 5.49 -6.15 -14.90
CA ASN A 21 6.30 -5.68 -13.78
C ASN A 21 5.43 -5.70 -12.51
N VAL A 22 5.45 -6.81 -11.78
CA VAL A 22 4.87 -6.88 -10.43
C VAL A 22 5.86 -6.21 -9.49
N TYR A 23 5.62 -4.95 -9.18
CA TYR A 23 6.43 -4.19 -8.23
C TYR A 23 6.12 -4.63 -6.80
N SER A 24 6.88 -5.59 -6.27
CA SER A 24 6.90 -5.89 -4.84
C SER A 24 8.16 -5.28 -4.24
N GLN A 25 8.01 -4.16 -3.53
CA GLN A 25 9.08 -3.57 -2.74
C GLN A 25 8.79 -3.86 -1.27
N LYS A 26 9.71 -4.56 -0.60
CA LYS A 26 9.63 -4.78 0.85
C LYS A 26 9.87 -3.45 1.56
N VAL A 27 8.91 -3.02 2.37
CA VAL A 27 9.04 -1.80 3.18
C VAL A 27 10.00 -2.10 4.32
N ASN A 28 11.05 -1.29 4.51
CA ASN A 28 11.81 -1.32 5.75
C ASN A 28 11.06 -0.45 6.77
N PHE A 29 10.14 -1.07 7.51
CA PHE A 29 9.29 -0.35 8.45
C PHE A 29 10.12 0.28 9.57
N LYS A 30 10.03 1.61 9.68
CA LYS A 30 10.65 2.41 10.72
C LYS A 30 9.58 3.22 11.43
N ARG A 31 9.60 3.21 12.76
CA ARG A 31 8.72 4.06 13.56
C ARG A 31 9.25 5.49 13.53
N THR A 32 8.60 6.34 12.74
CA THR A 32 8.99 7.74 12.58
C THR A 32 7.78 8.61 12.23
N GLU A 33 7.77 9.82 12.79
CA GLU A 33 6.76 10.84 12.49
C GLU A 33 7.01 11.55 11.14
N LYS A 34 8.17 11.30 10.51
CA LYS A 34 8.53 11.87 9.20
C LYS A 34 8.06 10.96 8.08
N TRP A 35 7.45 11.54 7.05
CA TRP A 35 7.04 10.81 5.85
C TRP A 35 8.20 10.01 5.24
N GLN A 36 8.02 8.69 5.17
CA GLN A 36 8.90 7.76 4.49
C GLN A 36 8.26 7.34 3.17
N THR A 37 9.07 7.21 2.11
CA THR A 37 8.58 6.71 0.83
C THR A 37 8.45 5.18 0.89
N ILE A 38 7.30 4.66 0.46
CA ILE A 38 7.07 3.22 0.29
C ILE A 38 7.49 2.81 -1.13
N ASN A 39 6.84 3.40 -2.13
CA ASN A 39 7.08 3.13 -3.54
C ASN A 39 6.49 4.25 -4.42
N LYS A 40 6.70 4.09 -5.74
CA LYS A 40 6.08 4.91 -6.78
C LYS A 40 5.59 3.99 -7.89
N VAL A 41 4.32 4.08 -8.26
CA VAL A 41 3.69 3.24 -9.28
C VAL A 41 2.90 4.15 -10.21
N ASP A 42 3.23 4.13 -11.50
CA ASP A 42 2.52 4.83 -12.58
C ASP A 42 2.14 6.30 -12.25
N GLY A 43 3.12 7.06 -11.75
CA GLY A 43 2.94 8.49 -11.42
C GLY A 43 2.29 8.75 -10.05
N VAL A 44 1.89 7.72 -9.31
CA VAL A 44 1.41 7.82 -7.93
C VAL A 44 2.53 7.47 -6.95
N SER A 45 2.79 8.33 -5.96
CA SER A 45 3.78 8.10 -4.90
C SER A 45 3.07 7.69 -3.61
N PHE A 46 3.59 6.68 -2.92
CA PHE A 46 3.04 6.18 -1.65
C PHE A 46 4.02 6.46 -0.52
N TYR A 47 3.50 6.93 0.59
CA TYR A 47 4.27 7.28 1.78
C TYR A 47 3.59 6.75 3.03
N TYR A 48 4.36 6.62 4.10
CA TYR A 48 3.82 6.42 5.45
C TYR A 48 4.52 7.27 6.50
N LYS A 49 3.84 7.47 7.62
CA LYS A 49 4.44 7.88 8.88
C LYS A 49 3.72 7.18 10.03
N VAL A 50 4.30 7.25 11.21
CA VAL A 50 3.69 6.81 12.47
C VAL A 50 3.29 8.04 13.27
N ALA A 51 2.12 8.02 13.91
CA ALA A 51 1.63 9.12 14.72
C ALA A 51 0.95 8.59 16.00
N ALA A 52 1.16 9.28 17.11
CA ALA A 52 0.34 9.09 18.30
C ALA A 52 -1.02 9.78 18.11
N CYS A 53 -2.09 9.03 18.33
CA CYS A 53 -3.48 9.44 18.19
C CYS A 53 -4.17 9.21 19.52
N THR A 54 -4.60 10.29 20.17
CA THR A 54 -5.32 10.24 21.44
C THR A 54 -6.75 10.74 21.23
N ASP A 55 -7.71 9.91 21.59
CA ASP A 55 -9.13 10.26 21.69
C ASP A 55 -9.46 10.36 23.18
N SER A 56 -9.47 11.60 23.67
CA SER A 56 -9.72 11.91 25.08
C SER A 56 -11.16 11.64 25.50
N LEU A 57 -12.12 11.67 24.56
CA LEU A 57 -13.53 11.41 24.86
C LEU A 57 -13.77 9.93 25.14
N ASN A 58 -13.10 9.06 24.39
CA ASN A 58 -13.23 7.60 24.53
C ASN A 58 -12.09 6.96 25.35
N GLY A 59 -11.15 7.77 25.86
CA GLY A 59 -10.01 7.29 26.63
C GLY A 59 -9.08 6.37 25.84
N LEU A 60 -9.01 6.52 24.50
CA LEU A 60 -8.16 5.71 23.64
C LEU A 60 -6.86 6.46 23.35
N SER A 61 -5.73 5.78 23.48
CA SER A 61 -4.45 6.30 23.01
C SER A 61 -3.75 5.22 22.19
N ASN A 62 -3.57 5.50 20.91
CA ASN A 62 -3.07 4.56 19.92
C ASN A 62 -1.91 5.18 19.15
N GLU A 63 -0.92 4.38 18.81
CA GLU A 63 0.02 4.68 17.75
C GLU A 63 -0.58 4.14 16.44
N MET A 64 -0.71 5.00 15.43
CA MET A 64 -1.29 4.67 14.12
C MET A 64 -0.23 4.82 13.03
N VAL A 65 -0.26 3.94 12.04
CA VAL A 65 0.39 4.18 10.74
C VAL A 65 -0.59 4.95 9.86
N LEU A 66 -0.12 6.06 9.30
CA LEU A 66 -0.88 6.89 8.37
C LEU A 66 -0.24 6.80 6.99
N LEU A 67 -1.02 6.45 5.98
CA LEU A 67 -0.59 6.42 4.59
C LEU A 67 -0.89 7.74 3.89
N LYS A 68 -0.05 8.09 2.92
CA LYS A 68 -0.31 9.17 1.97
C LYS A 68 -0.08 8.68 0.55
N LEU A 69 -1.04 8.95 -0.32
CA LEU A 69 -0.95 8.70 -1.74
C LEU A 69 -1.01 10.03 -2.49
N GLU A 70 -0.08 10.26 -3.41
CA GLU A 70 0.06 11.50 -4.17
C GLU A 70 0.05 11.20 -5.67
N ASN A 71 -0.97 11.68 -6.37
CA ASN A 71 -1.07 11.60 -7.83
C ASN A 71 -0.33 12.77 -8.48
N LYS A 72 0.77 12.48 -9.20
CA LYS A 72 1.55 13.49 -9.94
C LYS A 72 1.15 13.60 -11.41
N LYS A 73 0.09 12.90 -11.82
CA LYS A 73 -0.45 12.99 -13.17
C LYS A 73 -1.41 14.17 -13.28
N ASN A 74 -1.57 14.66 -14.51
CA ASN A 74 -2.56 15.67 -14.89
C ASN A 74 -3.95 15.06 -15.19
N ILE A 75 -4.19 13.81 -14.82
CA ILE A 75 -5.46 13.09 -14.98
C ILE A 75 -5.87 12.47 -13.65
N ALA A 76 -7.17 12.28 -13.45
CA ALA A 76 -7.68 11.55 -12.30
C ALA A 76 -7.35 10.06 -12.43
N VAL A 77 -7.01 9.42 -11.31
CA VAL A 77 -6.64 8.01 -11.26
C VAL A 77 -7.39 7.29 -10.15
N LYS A 78 -7.73 6.03 -10.40
CA LYS A 78 -8.12 5.07 -9.37
C LYS A 78 -6.87 4.31 -8.94
N VAL A 79 -6.65 4.23 -7.64
CA VAL A 79 -5.54 3.49 -7.02
C VAL A 79 -6.12 2.38 -6.17
N GLU A 80 -5.61 1.17 -6.34
CA GLU A 80 -6.07 -0.05 -5.66
C GLU A 80 -4.87 -0.75 -5.02
N TRP A 81 -5.04 -1.33 -3.83
CA TRP A 81 -3.99 -2.10 -3.15
C TRP A 81 -4.56 -3.10 -2.14
N ASN A 82 -3.74 -4.08 -1.76
CA ASN A 82 -3.96 -4.93 -0.60
C ASN A 82 -2.99 -4.55 0.53
N LEU A 83 -3.49 -4.33 1.74
CA LEU A 83 -2.67 -4.09 2.94
C LEU A 83 -2.45 -5.39 3.72
N PHE A 84 -1.20 -5.77 3.92
CA PHE A 84 -0.78 -6.89 4.78
C PHE A 84 -0.09 -6.34 6.02
N LYS A 85 -0.44 -6.87 7.19
CA LYS A 85 0.05 -6.39 8.49
C LYS A 85 0.71 -7.53 9.25
N TYR A 86 1.87 -7.24 9.82
CA TYR A 86 2.65 -8.18 10.61
C TYR A 86 2.72 -7.67 12.03
N TYR A 87 2.05 -8.36 12.96
CA TYR A 87 2.14 -8.06 14.38
C TYR A 87 3.01 -9.09 15.07
N ASN A 88 3.97 -8.63 15.87
CA ASN A 88 4.94 -9.50 16.55
C ASN A 88 5.59 -10.50 15.59
N GLY A 89 5.93 -10.07 14.37
CA GLY A 89 6.51 -10.89 13.31
C GLY A 89 5.54 -11.84 12.59
N LYS A 90 4.29 -11.96 13.06
CA LYS A 90 3.27 -12.82 12.44
C LYS A 90 2.36 -12.01 11.55
N CYS A 91 2.19 -12.44 10.30
CA CYS A 91 1.17 -11.86 9.44
C CYS A 91 -0.23 -12.22 9.92
N ILE A 92 -1.08 -11.23 10.15
CA ILE A 92 -2.42 -11.45 10.70
C ILE A 92 -3.50 -11.57 9.63
N ASN A 93 -3.19 -11.17 8.39
CA ASN A 93 -4.15 -11.11 7.31
C ASN A 93 -3.59 -11.62 5.97
N CYS A 94 -2.53 -12.44 6.00
CA CYS A 94 -1.89 -12.95 4.78
C CYS A 94 -2.66 -14.04 4.05
N ASP A 95 -3.47 -14.82 4.75
CA ASP A 95 -4.09 -16.04 4.20
C ASP A 95 -5.25 -15.74 3.23
N THR A 96 -5.54 -14.45 2.99
CA THR A 96 -6.70 -14.01 2.22
C THR A 96 -6.37 -12.86 1.27
N GLU A 97 -5.56 -13.14 0.25
CA GLU A 97 -5.25 -12.15 -0.79
C GLU A 97 -6.50 -11.62 -1.52
N LYS A 98 -7.61 -12.37 -1.49
CA LYS A 98 -8.89 -12.04 -2.14
C LYS A 98 -10.01 -11.65 -1.17
N ASN A 99 -9.78 -11.53 0.14
CA ASN A 99 -10.83 -11.07 1.05
C ASN A 99 -10.96 -9.55 1.00
N SER A 100 -12.20 -9.06 1.06
CA SER A 100 -12.55 -7.65 1.01
C SER A 100 -11.87 -6.82 2.11
N GLU A 101 -11.45 -7.44 3.22
CA GLU A 101 -10.85 -6.77 4.39
C GLU A 101 -9.50 -6.10 4.10
N ASN A 102 -8.64 -6.73 3.29
CA ASN A 102 -7.31 -6.21 3.00
C ASN A 102 -7.29 -5.29 1.79
N TYR A 103 -8.31 -5.40 0.94
CA TYR A 103 -8.44 -4.63 -0.28
C TYR A 103 -8.92 -3.21 0.00
N SER A 104 -8.27 -2.24 -0.64
CA SER A 104 -8.59 -0.82 -0.60
C SER A 104 -8.50 -0.20 -1.98
N PHE A 105 -9.29 0.87 -2.18
CA PHE A 105 -9.16 1.72 -3.34
C PHE A 105 -9.48 3.17 -3.00
N ILE A 106 -8.96 4.08 -3.82
CA ILE A 106 -9.28 5.50 -3.78
C ILE A 106 -9.18 6.14 -5.17
N THR A 107 -10.01 7.15 -5.42
CA THR A 107 -9.84 8.07 -6.55
C THR A 107 -9.03 9.30 -6.13
N LEU A 108 -7.95 9.57 -6.85
CA LEU A 108 -7.15 10.78 -6.70
C LEU A 108 -7.36 11.71 -7.90
N GLN A 109 -7.63 12.97 -7.60
CA GLN A 109 -7.69 14.03 -8.62
C GLN A 109 -6.30 14.31 -9.22
N PRO A 110 -6.21 14.98 -10.37
CA PRO A 110 -4.93 15.43 -10.93
C PRO A 110 -4.13 16.23 -9.90
N ASN A 111 -2.82 15.98 -9.81
CA ASN A 111 -1.89 16.74 -8.96
C ASN A 111 -2.34 16.86 -7.49
N SER A 112 -3.03 15.85 -6.95
CA SER A 112 -3.57 15.88 -5.59
C SER A 112 -3.04 14.73 -4.73
N ALA A 113 -3.20 14.88 -3.42
CA ALA A 113 -2.84 13.86 -2.45
C ALA A 113 -4.01 13.57 -1.50
N LYS A 114 -4.08 12.33 -1.02
CA LYS A 114 -4.91 11.95 0.12
C LYS A 114 -4.02 11.36 1.21
N GLU A 115 -4.26 11.82 2.43
CA GLU A 115 -3.59 11.33 3.64
C GLU A 115 -4.62 10.67 4.55
N GLY A 116 -4.22 9.60 5.24
CA GLY A 116 -4.93 9.09 6.39
C GLY A 116 -4.77 10.03 7.58
N ALA A 117 -5.77 10.05 8.47
CA ALA A 117 -5.75 10.81 9.71
C ALA A 117 -6.03 9.91 10.92
N CYS A 118 -5.72 10.44 12.10
CA CYS A 118 -6.10 9.81 13.36
C CYS A 118 -7.62 9.67 13.43
N PHE A 119 -8.11 8.46 13.70
CA PHE A 119 -9.54 8.16 13.85
C PHE A 119 -10.43 8.52 12.63
N ASP A 120 -9.83 8.74 11.45
CA ASP A 120 -10.57 8.89 10.19
C ASP A 120 -10.72 7.54 9.49
N TYR A 121 -11.96 7.10 9.38
CA TYR A 121 -12.34 5.83 8.75
C TYR A 121 -12.86 6.01 7.31
N GLY A 122 -12.75 7.23 6.74
CA GLY A 122 -13.35 7.57 5.46
C GLY A 122 -12.81 6.78 4.27
N VAL A 123 -11.50 6.49 4.25
CA VAL A 123 -10.89 5.60 3.25
C VAL A 123 -10.26 4.41 3.96
N LYS A 124 -10.76 3.23 3.63
CA LYS A 124 -10.30 1.97 4.20
C LYS A 124 -8.79 1.81 4.03
N ASN A 125 -8.11 1.43 5.11
CA ASN A 125 -6.67 1.18 5.17
C ASN A 125 -5.76 2.37 4.78
N LEU A 126 -6.23 3.63 4.78
CA LEU A 126 -5.32 4.79 4.79
C LEU A 126 -4.74 5.07 6.19
N SER A 127 -5.38 4.55 7.23
CA SER A 127 -4.90 4.58 8.61
C SER A 127 -5.09 3.19 9.23
N PHE A 128 -4.11 2.70 9.98
CA PHE A 128 -4.23 1.43 10.68
C PHE A 128 -3.40 1.41 11.98
N LEU A 129 -3.83 0.59 12.94
CA LEU A 129 -3.23 0.52 14.27
C LEU A 129 -1.78 0.01 14.19
N SER A 130 -0.85 0.69 14.85
CA SER A 130 0.49 0.15 15.11
C SER A 130 0.55 -0.53 16.47
N LYS A 131 0.17 0.19 17.54
CA LYS A 131 0.06 -0.36 18.90
C LYS A 131 -0.87 0.49 19.75
N MET A 132 -1.39 -0.07 20.83
CA MET A 132 -2.09 0.69 21.86
C MET A 132 -1.07 1.28 22.84
N LEU A 133 -1.22 2.55 23.19
CA LEU A 133 -0.29 3.29 24.05
C LEU A 133 -0.68 3.23 25.54
N ASN A 134 -1.97 3.04 25.84
CA ASN A 134 -2.51 3.09 27.19
C ASN A 134 -2.92 1.71 27.77
N PHE A 135 -2.46 0.60 27.18
CA PHE A 135 -2.69 -0.75 27.70
C PHE A 135 -1.34 -1.43 28.02
N SER A 136 -1.20 -1.94 29.24
CA SER A 136 0.08 -2.45 29.79
C SER A 136 0.29 -3.97 29.65
N SER A 137 -0.73 -4.73 29.24
CA SER A 137 -0.65 -6.18 29.03
C SER A 137 -0.29 -6.51 27.59
N ASN A 138 0.88 -7.13 27.36
CA ASN A 138 1.37 -7.72 26.11
C ASN A 138 0.67 -7.21 24.84
N THR A 139 0.96 -5.96 24.48
CA THR A 139 0.33 -5.31 23.36
C THR A 139 0.90 -5.87 22.06
N SER A 140 0.02 -6.49 21.27
CA SER A 140 0.32 -6.83 19.88
C SER A 140 0.80 -5.57 19.17
N GLU A 141 2.06 -5.52 18.73
CA GLU A 141 2.62 -4.38 18.03
C GLU A 141 2.89 -4.70 16.57
N LEU A 142 2.60 -3.74 15.70
CA LEU A 142 2.92 -3.84 14.28
C LEU A 142 4.44 -3.78 14.13
N THR A 143 5.01 -4.86 13.66
CA THR A 143 6.43 -5.01 13.37
C THR A 143 6.76 -4.74 11.91
N ASP A 144 5.80 -4.93 11.00
CA ASP A 144 5.97 -4.65 9.56
C ASP A 144 4.61 -4.52 8.86
N PHE A 145 4.60 -3.95 7.66
CA PHE A 145 3.43 -3.96 6.76
C PHE A 145 3.86 -3.93 5.30
N GLU A 146 3.01 -4.46 4.43
CA GLU A 146 3.24 -4.48 2.98
C GLU A 146 2.00 -3.99 2.22
N LEU A 147 2.24 -3.19 1.18
CA LEU A 147 1.24 -2.87 0.17
C LEU A 147 1.50 -3.77 -1.05
N LYS A 148 0.57 -4.69 -1.34
CA LYS A 148 0.66 -5.62 -2.48
C LYS A 148 -0.39 -5.30 -3.53
N ASN A 149 -0.19 -5.86 -4.72
CA ASN A 149 -1.13 -5.80 -5.85
C ASN A 149 -1.55 -4.36 -6.16
N ILE A 150 -0.60 -3.43 -6.12
CA ILE A 150 -0.88 -2.03 -6.39
C ILE A 150 -1.23 -1.88 -7.86
N ALA A 151 -2.43 -1.37 -8.14
CA ALA A 151 -2.87 -1.03 -9.47
C ALA A 151 -3.25 0.45 -9.53
N VAL A 152 -2.84 1.12 -10.61
CA VAL A 152 -3.20 2.49 -10.92
C VAL A 152 -3.84 2.48 -12.29
N SER A 153 -5.05 3.03 -12.39
CA SER A 153 -5.79 3.13 -13.65
C SER A 153 -6.34 4.54 -13.84
N ALA A 154 -6.31 5.03 -15.08
CA ALA A 154 -6.94 6.29 -15.42
C ALA A 154 -8.46 6.17 -15.29
N ILE A 155 -9.09 7.18 -14.71
CA ILE A 155 -10.56 7.29 -14.72
C ILE A 155 -10.93 7.98 -16.04
N LYS A 156 -11.70 7.28 -16.87
CA LYS A 156 -12.23 7.81 -18.13
C LYS A 156 -13.50 8.61 -17.88
#